data_AF-A0A3Q4GJ34-F1
#
_entry.id   AF-A0A3Q4GJ34-F1
#
_cell.length_a   1.000
_cell.length_b   1.000
_cell.length_c   1.000
_cell.angle_alpha   90.00
_cell.angle_beta   90.00
_cell.angle_gamma   90.00
#
_symmetry.space_group_name_H-M   'P 1'
#
loop_
_entity.id
_entity.type
_entity.pdbx_description
1 polymer ?
#
loop_
_entity_poly.entity_id
_entity_poly.type
_entity_poly.pdbx_seq_one_letter_code
_entity_poly.pdbx_strand_id
1 'polypeptide(L)'
;METPSQKRTSRSAVSPARITRLQEKEELCNLNDRLAVYIDKVRSLESENAGLRLRISESESSVTRDLSGIKTAYETELADARKTLDQVAKERARLQLELSKIKEEHKELKARNTKKESDLEAALVRLRDLEALLNSKDAALSTALGEKRTLEAEVKDLKAQLAKLEVNLADAKRQLQDEMLRRVDAENRLQTLREELEFQKNIYNEVPCFINKIGLDIVACTRAEVEYPHADQQLNKTSEKCVGDLENARQSADRNSNLVGAAHEELQQTRIRMESLSGQLSKLQKQLSASEAKTRELEEALTRERDLMRRRLEDKDRDITEIRARMQQQLDEYQELLDIKLALDMEIHAYRKLLEGEEERLRLSPSPPPTKVTVSRTSASGHSQTTRVRNSSGMSVSKKRRLHDNDSETSSQASASGRITVDEVDLEGRYIRLSNKADEHLKQTFGVWHLQLI
;
A
#
# COMPACT_ATOMS: atom_id res chain seq x y z
N MET A 1 -50.57 -101.27 72.62
CA MET A 1 -51.80 -101.83 73.22
C MET A 1 -52.11 -103.13 72.51
N GLU A 2 -51.58 -104.24 72.98
CA GLU A 2 -52.30 -105.52 73.06
C GLU A 2 -51.78 -106.25 74.29
N THR A 3 -52.71 -106.94 74.94
CA THR A 3 -52.77 -107.31 76.35
C THR A 3 -52.08 -108.63 76.71
N PRO A 4 -51.77 -108.86 77.99
CA PRO A 4 -50.97 -110.00 78.46
C PRO A 4 -51.83 -111.19 78.90
N SER A 5 -51.25 -112.40 78.86
CA SER A 5 -51.80 -113.61 79.48
C SER A 5 -50.87 -114.14 80.58
N GLN A 6 -51.49 -114.57 81.68
CA GLN A 6 -50.88 -114.97 82.95
C GLN A 6 -50.15 -116.32 82.87
N LYS A 7 -49.11 -116.50 83.72
CA LYS A 7 -48.98 -117.66 84.63
C LYS A 7 -47.90 -117.43 85.69
N ARG A 8 -48.27 -117.68 86.96
CA ARG A 8 -47.38 -117.75 88.13
C ARG A 8 -46.58 -119.05 88.09
N THR A 9 -45.26 -119.00 88.28
CA THR A 9 -44.49 -120.06 88.97
C THR A 9 -43.24 -119.50 89.66
N SER A 10 -43.06 -119.92 90.90
CA SER A 10 -41.81 -120.08 91.66
C SER A 10 -40.79 -118.93 91.70
N ARG A 11 -40.85 -118.16 92.79
CA ARG A 11 -39.70 -117.44 93.36
C ARG A 11 -38.60 -118.44 93.74
N SER A 12 -37.54 -118.50 92.95
CA SER A 12 -36.24 -119.06 93.36
C SER A 12 -35.41 -117.93 93.96
N ALA A 13 -35.03 -118.08 95.24
CA ALA A 13 -34.14 -117.15 95.92
C ALA A 13 -32.78 -117.17 95.21
N VAL A 14 -32.50 -116.11 94.45
CA VAL A 14 -31.22 -115.92 93.80
C VAL A 14 -30.17 -115.70 94.90
N SER A 15 -29.14 -116.53 94.92
CA SER A 15 -28.04 -116.42 95.87
C SER A 15 -27.32 -115.06 95.71
N PRO A 16 -26.90 -114.39 96.80
CA PRO A 16 -26.37 -113.03 96.79
C PRO A 16 -25.29 -112.80 95.73
N ALA A 17 -24.36 -113.75 95.55
CA ALA A 17 -23.28 -113.66 94.57
C ALA A 17 -23.73 -113.58 93.10
N ARG A 18 -24.93 -114.08 92.75
CA ARG A 18 -25.49 -113.98 91.38
C ARG A 18 -26.25 -112.67 91.18
N ILE A 19 -26.85 -112.13 92.24
CA ILE A 19 -27.42 -110.77 92.26
C ILE A 19 -26.30 -109.74 92.13
N THR A 20 -25.20 -109.91 92.87
CA THR A 20 -24.02 -109.04 92.79
C THR A 20 -23.39 -109.06 91.39
N ARG A 21 -23.22 -110.23 90.76
CA ARG A 21 -22.72 -110.31 89.38
C ARG A 21 -23.65 -109.71 88.33
N LEU A 22 -24.97 -109.78 88.53
CA LEU A 22 -25.94 -109.14 87.63
C LEU A 22 -25.96 -107.61 87.82
N GLN A 23 -25.88 -107.15 89.07
CA GLN A 23 -25.72 -105.73 89.41
C GLN A 23 -24.40 -105.15 88.86
N GLU A 24 -23.28 -105.84 89.03
CA GLU A 24 -21.99 -105.46 88.44
C GLU A 24 -22.07 -105.38 86.90
N LYS A 25 -22.80 -106.30 86.26
CA LYS A 25 -23.01 -106.28 84.82
C LYS A 25 -23.89 -105.09 84.38
N GLU A 26 -24.93 -104.76 85.13
CA GLU A 26 -25.76 -103.57 84.90
C GLU A 26 -24.98 -102.27 85.15
N GLU A 27 -24.13 -102.23 86.18
CA GLU A 27 -23.23 -101.10 86.46
C GLU A 27 -22.18 -100.92 85.34
N LEU A 28 -21.62 -102.01 84.83
CA LEU A 28 -20.71 -101.99 83.68
C LEU A 28 -21.44 -101.57 82.40
N CYS A 29 -22.69 -101.99 82.19
CA CYS A 29 -23.52 -101.52 81.08
C CYS A 29 -23.81 -100.01 81.21
N ASN A 30 -24.26 -99.54 82.37
CA ASN A 30 -24.51 -98.12 82.63
C ASN A 30 -23.24 -97.27 82.48
N LEU A 31 -22.08 -97.79 82.90
CA LEU A 31 -20.80 -97.14 82.69
C LEU A 31 -20.46 -97.06 81.20
N ASN A 32 -20.63 -98.15 80.45
CA ASN A 32 -20.41 -98.19 79.00
C ASN A 32 -21.37 -97.25 78.24
N ASP A 33 -22.64 -97.19 78.62
CA ASP A 33 -23.62 -96.30 78.02
C ASP A 33 -23.24 -94.83 78.27
N ARG A 34 -22.79 -94.51 79.48
CA ARG A 34 -22.29 -93.18 79.82
C ARG A 34 -21.00 -92.86 79.07
N LEU A 35 -20.10 -93.84 78.90
CA LEU A 35 -18.87 -93.72 78.11
C LEU A 35 -19.17 -93.51 76.63
N ALA A 36 -20.18 -94.18 76.08
CA ALA A 36 -20.66 -93.99 74.71
C ALA A 36 -21.20 -92.56 74.51
N VAL A 37 -22.02 -92.05 75.44
CA VAL A 37 -22.48 -90.65 75.42
C VAL A 37 -21.31 -89.67 75.47
N TYR A 38 -20.28 -89.93 76.30
CA TYR A 38 -19.07 -89.10 76.34
C TYR A 38 -18.27 -89.18 75.03
N ILE A 39 -18.11 -90.37 74.43
CA ILE A 39 -17.44 -90.55 73.15
C ILE A 39 -18.18 -89.78 72.04
N ASP A 40 -19.50 -89.88 71.98
CA ASP A 40 -20.31 -89.14 71.00
C ASP A 40 -20.20 -87.62 71.22
N LYS A 41 -20.15 -87.17 72.47
CA LYS A 41 -19.92 -85.76 72.80
C LYS A 41 -18.50 -85.31 72.41
N VAL A 42 -17.48 -86.12 72.64
CA VAL A 42 -16.10 -85.83 72.21
C VAL A 42 -16.02 -85.76 70.69
N ARG A 43 -16.62 -86.72 69.97
CA ARG A 43 -16.68 -86.70 68.50
C ARG A 43 -17.41 -85.46 67.97
N SER A 44 -18.51 -85.06 68.63
CA SER A 44 -19.22 -83.82 68.30
C SER A 44 -18.37 -82.56 68.58
N LEU A 45 -17.60 -82.54 69.66
CA LEU A 45 -16.71 -81.42 69.99
C LEU A 45 -15.47 -81.38 69.09
N GLU A 46 -14.97 -82.53 68.65
CA GLU A 46 -13.89 -82.65 67.69
C GLU A 46 -14.33 -82.17 66.30
N SER A 47 -15.54 -82.55 65.86
CA SER A 47 -16.10 -82.06 64.60
C SER A 47 -16.41 -80.56 64.65
N GLU A 48 -16.93 -80.07 65.77
CA GLU A 48 -17.16 -78.64 66.00
C GLU A 48 -15.84 -77.86 66.02
N ASN A 49 -14.81 -78.35 66.73
CA ASN A 49 -13.47 -77.73 66.72
C ASN A 49 -12.83 -77.75 65.33
N ALA A 50 -12.99 -78.83 64.56
CA ALA A 50 -12.52 -78.88 63.18
C ALA A 50 -13.22 -77.82 62.31
N GLY A 51 -14.54 -77.67 62.47
CA GLY A 51 -15.31 -76.62 61.80
C GLY A 51 -14.91 -75.20 62.22
N LEU A 52 -14.65 -74.97 63.52
CA LEU A 52 -14.18 -73.68 64.02
C LEU A 52 -12.78 -73.34 63.50
N ARG A 53 -11.86 -74.32 63.47
CA ARG A 53 -10.52 -74.13 62.87
C ARG A 53 -10.59 -73.77 61.40
N LEU A 54 -11.48 -74.43 60.65
CA LEU A 54 -11.71 -74.12 59.24
C LEU A 54 -12.23 -72.69 59.07
N ARG A 55 -13.24 -72.28 59.85
CA ARG A 55 -13.76 -70.90 59.82
C ARG A 55 -12.71 -69.85 60.19
N ILE A 56 -11.86 -70.13 61.18
CA ILE A 56 -10.74 -69.24 61.53
C ILE A 56 -9.82 -69.11 60.32
N SER A 57 -9.38 -70.22 59.72
CA SER A 57 -8.50 -70.18 58.54
C SER A 57 -9.14 -69.47 57.34
N GLU A 58 -10.44 -69.68 57.11
CA GLU A 58 -11.20 -69.00 56.05
C GLU A 58 -11.29 -67.50 56.32
N SER A 59 -11.57 -67.09 57.56
CA SER A 59 -11.64 -65.68 57.95
C SER A 59 -10.28 -64.97 57.87
N GLU A 60 -9.18 -65.64 58.24
CA GLU A 60 -7.83 -65.11 58.08
C GLU A 60 -7.48 -65.00 56.59
N SER A 61 -7.89 -65.98 55.77
CA SER A 61 -7.69 -65.95 54.32
C SER A 61 -8.51 -64.84 53.65
N SER A 62 -9.74 -64.58 54.10
CA SER A 62 -10.57 -63.51 53.55
C SER A 62 -10.03 -62.14 53.95
N VAL A 63 -9.67 -61.95 55.23
CA VAL A 63 -9.05 -60.70 55.71
C VAL A 63 -7.74 -60.42 54.97
N THR A 64 -6.88 -61.42 54.76
CA THR A 64 -5.62 -61.22 54.01
C THR A 64 -5.88 -60.89 52.53
N ARG A 65 -6.89 -61.50 51.90
CA ARG A 65 -7.29 -61.18 50.53
C ARG A 65 -7.87 -59.76 50.42
N ASP A 66 -8.71 -59.36 51.37
CA ASP A 66 -9.32 -58.03 51.40
C ASP A 66 -8.26 -56.95 51.65
N LEU A 67 -7.33 -57.18 52.58
CA LEU A 67 -6.19 -56.28 52.82
C LEU A 67 -5.30 -56.16 51.58
N SER A 68 -5.04 -57.26 50.88
CA SER A 68 -4.30 -57.24 49.62
C SER A 68 -5.06 -56.45 48.54
N GLY A 69 -6.37 -56.67 48.41
CA GLY A 69 -7.23 -55.92 47.49
C GLY A 69 -7.21 -54.42 47.75
N ILE A 70 -7.37 -54.01 49.02
CA ILE A 70 -7.29 -52.59 49.43
C ILE A 70 -5.92 -52.01 49.13
N LYS A 71 -4.84 -52.75 49.44
CA LYS A 71 -3.47 -52.33 49.12
C LYS A 71 -3.30 -52.10 47.61
N THR A 72 -3.76 -53.03 46.78
CA THR A 72 -3.68 -52.88 45.33
C THR A 72 -4.50 -51.69 44.82
N ALA A 73 -5.69 -51.44 45.38
CA ALA A 73 -6.50 -50.28 45.02
C ALA A 73 -5.78 -48.96 45.33
N TYR A 74 -5.22 -48.82 46.54
CA TYR A 74 -4.45 -47.62 46.89
C TYR A 74 -3.16 -47.46 46.05
N GLU A 75 -2.48 -48.55 45.73
CA GLU A 75 -1.32 -48.51 44.84
C GLU A 75 -1.71 -48.05 43.42
N THR A 76 -2.86 -48.49 42.90
CA THR A 76 -3.37 -48.01 41.61
C THR A 76 -3.76 -46.55 41.64
N GLU A 77 -4.47 -46.09 42.67
CA GLU A 77 -4.83 -44.68 42.84
C GLU A 77 -3.59 -43.78 42.96
N LEU A 78 -2.59 -44.21 43.72
CA LEU A 78 -1.31 -43.49 43.82
C LEU A 78 -0.57 -43.45 42.48
N ALA A 79 -0.60 -44.54 41.71
CA ALA A 79 0.01 -44.58 40.39
C ALA A 79 -0.69 -43.61 39.42
N ASP A 80 -2.01 -43.55 39.44
CA ASP A 80 -2.78 -42.65 38.57
C ASP A 80 -2.67 -41.18 39.01
N ALA A 81 -2.61 -40.92 40.32
CA ALA A 81 -2.29 -39.60 40.86
C ALA A 81 -0.90 -39.11 40.42
N ARG A 82 0.10 -40.00 40.39
CA ARG A 82 1.45 -39.67 39.88
C ARG A 82 1.44 -39.40 38.37
N LYS A 83 0.76 -40.22 37.57
CA LYS A 83 0.63 -40.00 36.13
C LYS A 83 -0.02 -38.67 35.80
N THR A 84 -1.10 -38.30 36.51
CA THR A 84 -1.79 -37.01 36.30
C THR A 84 -0.92 -35.84 36.74
N LEU A 85 -0.17 -35.96 37.83
CA LEU A 85 0.83 -34.96 38.24
C LEU A 85 1.90 -34.74 37.15
N ASP A 86 2.46 -35.82 36.61
CA ASP A 86 3.48 -35.74 35.55
C ASP A 86 2.91 -35.12 34.27
N GLN A 87 1.65 -35.44 33.93
CA GLN A 87 0.96 -34.86 32.77
C GLN A 87 0.76 -33.35 32.96
N VAL A 88 0.29 -32.91 34.14
CA VAL A 88 0.13 -31.49 34.46
C VAL A 88 1.48 -30.77 34.46
N ALA A 89 2.54 -31.42 34.95
CA ALA A 89 3.89 -30.84 34.92
C ALA A 89 4.39 -30.63 33.48
N LYS A 90 4.15 -31.60 32.59
CA LYS A 90 4.47 -31.50 31.16
C LYS A 90 3.69 -30.38 30.48
N GLU A 91 2.38 -30.30 30.72
CA GLU A 91 1.53 -29.24 30.15
C GLU A 91 1.94 -27.86 30.67
N ARG A 92 2.24 -27.73 31.96
CA ARG A 92 2.76 -26.49 32.54
C ARG A 92 4.08 -26.06 31.90
N ALA A 93 5.02 -26.99 31.71
CA ALA A 93 6.29 -26.70 31.06
C ALA A 93 6.09 -26.26 29.60
N ARG A 94 5.21 -26.95 28.86
CA ARG A 94 4.83 -26.57 27.49
C ARG A 94 4.26 -25.15 27.43
N LEU A 95 3.27 -24.84 28.28
CA LEU A 95 2.64 -23.52 28.33
C LEU A 95 3.64 -22.43 28.74
N GLN A 96 4.61 -22.73 29.61
CA GLN A 96 5.68 -21.78 29.97
C GLN A 96 6.58 -21.46 28.77
N LEU A 97 6.93 -22.45 27.95
CA LEU A 97 7.73 -22.23 26.73
C LEU A 97 6.93 -21.43 25.69
N GLU A 98 5.67 -21.78 25.47
CA GLU A 98 4.78 -21.02 24.56
C GLU A 98 4.62 -19.57 25.01
N LEU A 99 4.44 -19.34 26.32
CA LEU A 99 4.36 -17.99 26.89
C LEU A 99 5.68 -17.22 26.76
N SER A 100 6.84 -17.87 26.91
CA SER A 100 8.14 -17.25 26.65
C SER A 100 8.28 -16.83 25.20
N LYS A 101 7.95 -17.74 24.27
CA LYS A 101 7.99 -17.50 22.83
C LYS A 101 7.09 -16.33 22.42
N ILE A 102 5.83 -16.33 22.84
CA ILE A 102 4.88 -15.25 22.54
C ILE A 102 5.36 -13.90 23.11
N LYS A 103 5.99 -13.90 24.30
CA LYS A 103 6.56 -12.67 24.88
C LYS A 103 7.73 -12.14 24.05
N GLU A 104 8.58 -13.00 23.51
CA GLU A 104 9.69 -12.60 22.62
C GLU A 104 9.16 -12.06 21.29
N GLU A 105 8.23 -12.79 20.65
CA GLU A 105 7.56 -12.33 19.43
C GLU A 105 6.87 -10.98 19.62
N HIS A 106 6.18 -10.77 20.75
CA HIS A 106 5.58 -9.49 21.08
C HIS A 106 6.62 -8.37 21.25
N LYS A 107 7.77 -8.64 21.89
CA LYS A 107 8.86 -7.66 22.00
C LYS A 107 9.43 -7.30 20.63
N GLU A 108 9.64 -8.27 19.75
CA GLU A 108 10.13 -8.06 18.40
C GLU A 108 9.15 -7.26 17.55
N LEU A 109 7.86 -7.63 17.59
CA LEU A 109 6.78 -6.90 16.91
C LEU A 109 6.67 -5.46 17.42
N LYS A 110 6.77 -5.26 18.74
CA LYS A 110 6.78 -3.91 19.33
C LYS A 110 7.97 -3.10 18.83
N ALA A 111 9.18 -3.65 18.84
CA ALA A 111 10.38 -2.97 18.34
C ALA A 111 10.31 -2.67 16.83
N ARG A 112 9.69 -3.57 16.05
CA ARG A 112 9.43 -3.34 14.62
C ARG A 112 8.41 -2.22 14.43
N ASN A 113 7.36 -2.18 15.25
CA ASN A 113 6.33 -1.15 15.17
C ASN A 113 6.90 0.23 15.52
N THR A 114 7.70 0.34 16.59
CA THR A 114 8.33 1.63 16.96
C THR A 114 9.26 2.14 15.86
N LYS A 115 9.99 1.26 15.16
CA LYS A 115 10.79 1.66 13.99
C LYS A 115 9.92 2.16 12.84
N LYS A 116 8.79 1.50 12.59
CA LYS A 116 7.84 1.90 11.53
C LYS A 116 7.16 3.23 11.85
N GLU A 117 6.83 3.47 13.11
CA GLU A 117 6.32 4.76 13.58
C GLU A 117 7.36 5.87 13.38
N SER A 118 8.64 5.64 13.73
CA SER A 118 9.70 6.64 13.47
C SER A 118 9.94 6.89 11.98
N ASP A 119 9.87 5.85 11.14
CA ASP A 119 10.00 5.98 9.68
C ASP A 119 8.83 6.81 9.10
N LEU A 120 7.61 6.57 9.60
CA LEU A 120 6.40 7.30 9.22
C LEU A 120 6.51 8.78 9.61
N GLU A 121 6.94 9.08 10.83
CA GLU A 121 7.15 10.45 11.29
C GLU A 121 8.18 11.19 10.42
N ALA A 122 9.30 10.55 10.09
CA ALA A 122 10.30 11.11 9.20
C ALA A 122 9.74 11.36 7.78
N ALA A 123 8.92 10.44 7.26
CA ALA A 123 8.27 10.61 5.96
C ALA A 123 7.26 11.78 5.98
N LEU A 124 6.49 11.93 7.06
CA LEU A 124 5.54 13.05 7.22
C LEU A 124 6.24 14.40 7.30
N VAL A 125 7.41 14.49 7.94
CA VAL A 125 8.22 15.72 7.95
C VAL A 125 8.69 16.06 6.53
N ARG A 126 9.25 15.08 5.81
CA ARG A 126 9.67 15.29 4.40
C ARG A 126 8.51 15.71 3.50
N LEU A 127 7.33 15.15 3.72
CA LEU A 127 6.12 15.51 2.96
C LEU A 127 5.77 16.99 3.18
N ARG A 128 5.77 17.46 4.44
CA ARG A 128 5.54 18.88 4.76
C ARG A 128 6.59 19.80 4.14
N ASP A 129 7.86 19.40 4.14
CA ASP A 129 8.94 20.18 3.50
C ASP A 129 8.73 20.29 1.98
N LEU A 130 8.30 19.20 1.33
CA LEU A 130 8.00 19.19 -0.09
C LEU A 130 6.75 20.02 -0.43
N GLU A 131 5.71 19.98 0.39
CA GLU A 131 4.54 20.83 0.25
C GLU A 131 4.90 22.32 0.39
N ALA A 132 5.74 22.67 1.37
CA ALA A 132 6.22 24.04 1.54
C ALA A 132 7.04 24.50 0.32
N LEU A 133 7.90 23.63 -0.22
CA LEU A 133 8.67 23.91 -1.42
C LEU A 133 7.76 24.10 -2.65
N LEU A 134 6.74 23.25 -2.81
CA LEU A 134 5.77 23.36 -3.90
C LEU A 134 5.02 24.70 -3.83
N ASN A 135 4.48 25.04 -2.65
CA ASN A 135 3.79 26.31 -2.45
C ASN A 135 4.70 27.52 -2.74
N SER A 136 5.98 27.44 -2.35
CA SER A 136 6.96 28.48 -2.68
C SER A 136 7.20 28.60 -4.20
N LYS A 137 7.28 27.47 -4.91
CA LYS A 137 7.44 27.45 -6.37
C LYS A 137 6.20 27.96 -7.08
N ASP A 138 5.00 27.62 -6.63
CA ASP A 138 3.75 28.12 -7.18
C ASP A 138 3.60 29.63 -6.98
N ALA A 139 3.98 30.14 -5.82
CA ALA A 139 4.04 31.58 -5.57
C ALA A 139 5.02 32.28 -6.52
N ALA A 140 6.23 31.75 -6.68
CA ALA A 140 7.25 32.30 -7.59
C ALA A 140 6.82 32.23 -9.06
N LEU A 141 6.10 31.19 -9.46
CA LEU A 141 5.54 31.06 -10.80
C LEU A 141 4.46 32.12 -11.02
N SER A 142 3.56 32.31 -10.05
CA SER A 142 2.51 33.33 -10.12
C SER A 142 3.09 34.75 -10.24
N THR A 143 4.14 35.07 -9.46
CA THR A 143 4.83 36.36 -9.58
C THR A 143 5.49 36.53 -10.95
N ALA A 144 6.20 35.51 -11.46
CA ALA A 144 6.84 35.57 -12.77
C ALA A 144 5.82 35.71 -13.91
N LEU A 145 4.66 35.06 -13.81
CA LEU A 145 3.56 35.26 -14.76
C LEU A 145 2.97 36.68 -14.68
N GLY A 146 2.89 37.26 -13.49
CA GLY A 146 2.50 38.65 -13.29
C GLY A 146 3.46 39.61 -13.98
N GLU A 147 4.77 39.47 -13.71
CA GLU A 147 5.83 40.27 -14.33
C GLU A 147 5.87 40.11 -15.85
N LYS A 148 5.65 38.90 -16.37
CA LYS A 148 5.54 38.68 -17.82
C LYS A 148 4.40 39.51 -18.43
N ARG A 149 3.22 39.53 -17.79
CA ARG A 149 2.08 40.32 -18.29
C ARG A 149 2.34 41.82 -18.27
N THR A 150 3.04 42.33 -17.24
CA THR A 150 3.40 43.75 -17.17
C THR A 150 4.40 44.11 -18.26
N LEU A 151 5.43 43.29 -18.48
CA LEU A 151 6.40 43.49 -19.56
C LEU A 151 5.75 43.39 -20.95
N GLU A 152 4.80 42.46 -21.15
CA GLU A 152 4.05 42.37 -22.39
C GLU A 152 3.20 43.63 -22.64
N ALA A 153 2.64 44.26 -21.60
CA ALA A 153 1.93 45.52 -21.70
C ALA A 153 2.88 46.67 -22.07
N GLU A 154 4.02 46.79 -21.38
CA GLU A 154 5.05 47.80 -21.69
C GLU A 154 5.56 47.68 -23.14
N VAL A 155 5.79 46.46 -23.62
CA VAL A 155 6.19 46.22 -25.02
C VAL A 155 5.10 46.68 -26.00
N LYS A 156 3.82 46.47 -25.68
CA LYS A 156 2.70 46.95 -26.52
C LYS A 156 2.65 48.48 -26.53
N ASP A 157 2.83 49.12 -25.37
CA ASP A 157 2.81 50.58 -25.25
C ASP A 157 3.98 51.21 -26.00
N LEU A 158 5.19 50.65 -25.86
CA LEU A 158 6.37 51.10 -26.62
C LEU A 158 6.20 50.93 -28.13
N LYS A 159 5.61 49.81 -28.58
CA LYS A 159 5.27 49.62 -30.01
C LYS A 159 4.27 50.66 -30.49
N ALA A 160 3.26 50.99 -29.69
CA ALA A 160 2.29 52.04 -30.03
C ALA A 160 2.94 53.42 -30.07
N GLN A 161 3.89 53.71 -29.19
CA GLN A 161 4.68 54.96 -29.23
C GLN A 161 5.56 55.04 -30.46
N LEU A 162 6.26 53.95 -30.82
CA LEU A 162 7.06 53.89 -32.05
C LEU A 162 6.21 54.12 -33.29
N ALA A 163 5.06 53.44 -33.41
CA ALA A 163 4.13 53.65 -34.53
C ALA A 163 3.65 55.11 -34.64
N LYS A 164 3.36 55.78 -33.51
CA LYS A 164 3.02 57.20 -33.49
C LYS A 164 4.18 58.08 -33.99
N LEU A 165 5.40 57.80 -33.54
CA LEU A 165 6.59 58.54 -33.98
C LEU A 165 6.89 58.33 -35.46
N GLU A 166 6.68 57.13 -35.99
CA GLU A 166 6.81 56.82 -37.42
C GLU A 166 5.81 57.62 -38.26
N VAL A 167 4.55 57.70 -37.82
CA VAL A 167 3.52 58.53 -38.48
C VAL A 167 3.91 60.01 -38.44
N ASN A 168 4.30 60.53 -37.27
CA ASN A 168 4.72 61.93 -37.13
C ASN A 168 5.94 62.26 -38.02
N LEU A 169 6.90 61.32 -38.12
CA LEU A 169 8.07 61.48 -38.98
C LEU A 169 7.67 61.47 -40.46
N ALA A 170 6.75 60.60 -40.87
CA ALA A 170 6.21 60.58 -42.22
C ALA A 170 5.47 61.89 -42.56
N ASP A 171 4.66 62.40 -41.64
CA ASP A 171 3.98 63.69 -41.79
C ASP A 171 4.97 64.86 -41.88
N ALA A 172 6.01 64.89 -41.04
CA ALA A 172 7.04 65.91 -41.10
C ALA A 172 7.83 65.85 -42.43
N LYS A 173 8.13 64.65 -42.94
CA LYS A 173 8.73 64.48 -44.27
C LYS A 173 7.82 64.99 -45.38
N ARG A 174 6.52 64.72 -45.29
CA ARG A 174 5.52 65.22 -46.26
C ARG A 174 5.43 66.74 -46.23
N GLN A 175 5.35 67.34 -45.05
CA GLN A 175 5.36 68.80 -44.87
C GLN A 175 6.63 69.42 -45.45
N LEU A 176 7.80 68.82 -45.23
CA LEU A 176 9.06 69.28 -45.81
C LEU A 176 9.03 69.21 -47.35
N GLN A 177 8.50 68.13 -47.93
CA GLN A 177 8.34 68.00 -49.38
C GLN A 177 7.40 69.06 -49.95
N ASP A 178 6.26 69.32 -49.27
CA ASP A 178 5.30 70.35 -49.67
C ASP A 178 5.92 71.76 -49.62
N GLU A 179 6.70 72.08 -48.58
CA GLU A 179 7.42 73.36 -48.47
C GLU A 179 8.55 73.50 -49.49
N MET A 180 9.29 72.41 -49.79
CA MET A 180 10.27 72.42 -50.88
C MET A 180 9.59 72.70 -52.23
N LEU A 181 8.43 72.09 -52.50
CA LEU A 181 7.67 72.35 -53.72
C LEU A 181 7.20 73.81 -53.78
N ARG A 182 6.62 74.34 -52.70
CA ARG A 182 6.22 75.75 -52.60
C ARG A 182 7.39 76.71 -52.80
N ARG A 183 8.55 76.39 -52.24
CA ARG A 183 9.78 77.18 -52.42
C ARG A 183 10.22 77.18 -53.88
N VAL A 184 10.24 76.03 -54.54
CA VAL A 184 10.59 75.91 -55.96
C VAL A 184 9.59 76.68 -56.83
N ASP A 185 8.28 76.57 -56.57
CA ASP A 185 7.26 77.35 -57.28
C ASP A 185 7.43 78.85 -57.12
N ALA A 186 7.79 79.31 -55.91
CA ALA A 186 8.08 80.72 -55.64
C ALA A 186 9.37 81.18 -56.32
N GLU A 187 10.43 80.38 -56.31
CA GLU A 187 11.68 80.63 -57.03
C GLU A 187 11.43 80.72 -58.54
N ASN A 188 10.60 79.82 -59.12
CA ASN A 188 10.19 79.86 -60.53
C ASN A 188 9.43 81.16 -60.87
N ARG A 189 8.45 81.56 -60.04
CA ARG A 189 7.73 82.83 -60.24
C ARG A 189 8.66 84.04 -60.15
N LEU A 190 9.57 84.05 -59.18
CA LEU A 190 10.60 85.11 -59.06
C LEU A 190 11.50 85.15 -60.30
N GLN A 191 11.85 84.00 -60.85
CA GLN A 191 12.64 83.91 -62.07
C GLN A 191 11.87 84.46 -63.29
N THR A 192 10.60 84.08 -63.48
CA THR A 192 9.75 84.66 -64.53
C THR A 192 9.65 86.18 -64.40
N LEU A 193 9.42 86.71 -63.18
CA LEU A 193 9.37 88.16 -62.94
C LEU A 193 10.72 88.84 -63.19
N ARG A 194 11.85 88.18 -62.91
CA ARG A 194 13.19 88.70 -63.24
C ARG A 194 13.39 88.77 -64.75
N GLU A 195 13.03 87.73 -65.48
CA GLU A 195 13.09 87.69 -66.95
C GLU A 195 12.19 88.76 -67.58
N GLU A 196 10.97 88.97 -67.07
CA GLU A 196 10.08 90.06 -67.48
C GLU A 196 10.70 91.45 -67.24
N LEU A 197 11.33 91.66 -66.08
CA LEU A 197 11.99 92.91 -65.73
C LEU A 197 13.23 93.16 -66.60
N GLU A 198 14.00 92.12 -66.91
CA GLU A 198 15.11 92.20 -67.86
C GLU A 198 14.62 92.51 -69.27
N PHE A 199 13.53 91.90 -69.72
CA PHE A 199 12.89 92.22 -70.99
C PHE A 199 12.44 93.68 -71.05
N GLN A 200 11.79 94.19 -69.99
CA GLN A 200 11.41 95.60 -69.88
C GLN A 200 12.63 96.54 -69.88
N LYS A 201 13.70 96.20 -69.16
CA LYS A 201 14.97 96.94 -69.18
C LYS A 201 15.60 96.95 -70.58
N ASN A 202 15.57 95.83 -71.29
CA ASN A 202 16.11 95.75 -72.64
C ASN A 202 15.31 96.63 -73.60
N ILE A 203 13.97 96.64 -73.52
CA ILE A 203 13.12 97.60 -74.26
C ILE A 203 13.50 99.03 -73.88
N TYR A 204 13.63 99.34 -72.59
CA TYR A 204 13.97 100.68 -72.13
C TYR A 204 15.38 101.11 -72.53
N ASN A 205 16.33 100.18 -72.64
CA ASN A 205 17.70 100.43 -73.07
C ASN A 205 17.83 100.53 -74.60
N GLU A 206 16.98 99.85 -75.39
CA GLU A 206 16.94 100.03 -76.85
C GLU A 206 16.39 101.41 -77.25
N VAL A 207 15.66 102.10 -76.37
CA VAL A 207 15.16 103.46 -76.61
C VAL A 207 16.29 104.54 -76.57
N PRO A 208 17.30 104.49 -75.68
CA PRO A 208 18.52 105.31 -75.75
C PRO A 208 19.57 104.85 -76.76
N CYS A 209 19.54 103.60 -77.24
CA CYS A 209 20.54 103.06 -78.18
C CYS A 209 20.45 103.63 -79.59
N PHE A 210 19.38 104.36 -79.91
CA PHE A 210 19.30 105.19 -81.12
C PHE A 210 19.86 106.61 -80.95
N ILE A 211 20.24 107.02 -79.73
CA ILE A 211 20.62 108.42 -79.41
C ILE A 211 22.09 108.60 -79.00
N ASN A 212 22.82 107.57 -78.58
CA ASN A 212 24.24 107.72 -78.19
C ASN A 212 25.20 106.91 -79.09
N LYS A 213 25.28 107.33 -80.36
CA LYS A 213 26.33 106.90 -81.30
C LYS A 213 26.98 108.08 -82.05
N ILE A 214 27.05 109.25 -81.42
CA ILE A 214 27.83 110.41 -81.89
C ILE A 214 28.36 111.15 -80.66
N GLY A 215 29.68 111.27 -80.52
CA GLY A 215 30.30 112.07 -79.46
C GLY A 215 31.70 111.62 -79.07
N LEU A 216 32.65 111.94 -79.94
CA LEU A 216 34.07 111.59 -79.93
C LEU A 216 34.88 112.46 -78.94
N ASP A 217 35.79 111.81 -78.20
CA ASP A 217 37.16 112.16 -77.76
C ASP A 217 37.61 113.55 -77.23
N ILE A 218 38.73 113.50 -76.46
CA ILE A 218 39.83 114.49 -76.22
C ILE A 218 39.79 115.21 -74.84
N VAL A 219 40.85 115.38 -73.99
CA VAL A 219 42.28 115.00 -73.81
C VAL A 219 42.70 115.58 -72.43
N ALA A 220 43.69 115.00 -71.71
CA ALA A 220 44.80 115.71 -70.99
C ALA A 220 45.52 114.72 -70.03
N CYS A 221 46.74 114.21 -70.26
CA CYS A 221 48.10 114.79 -70.29
C CYS A 221 48.70 115.27 -68.95
N THR A 222 49.75 114.53 -68.54
CA THR A 222 50.92 114.86 -67.65
C THR A 222 50.66 114.84 -66.13
N ARG A 223 51.54 114.32 -65.24
CA ARG A 223 53.02 114.33 -65.13
C ARG A 223 53.43 113.34 -63.99
N ALA A 224 54.33 112.37 -64.16
CA ALA A 224 55.73 112.29 -63.64
C ALA A 224 55.98 113.09 -62.33
N GLU A 225 56.60 112.64 -61.22
CA GLU A 225 57.61 111.62 -60.81
C GLU A 225 57.37 111.32 -59.29
N VAL A 226 57.84 110.26 -58.58
CA VAL A 226 59.15 110.08 -57.88
C VAL A 226 59.06 108.86 -56.90
N GLU A 227 60.09 107.99 -56.91
CA GLU A 227 60.70 107.08 -55.87
C GLU A 227 59.97 105.98 -55.04
N TYR A 228 60.72 104.87 -54.87
CA TYR A 228 60.61 103.65 -54.01
C TYR A 228 60.66 103.95 -52.48
N PRO A 229 60.58 102.96 -51.53
CA PRO A 229 60.21 101.53 -51.56
C PRO A 229 59.14 101.13 -50.50
N HIS A 230 58.42 100.01 -50.67
CA HIS A 230 57.68 99.37 -49.54
C HIS A 230 57.71 97.83 -49.66
N ALA A 231 58.79 97.25 -49.14
CA ALA A 231 58.81 95.88 -48.69
C ALA A 231 58.25 95.86 -47.26
N ASP A 232 56.95 95.60 -47.09
CA ASP A 232 56.35 95.21 -45.79
C ASP A 232 54.87 94.75 -45.88
N GLN A 233 54.42 94.27 -47.05
CA GLN A 233 53.02 93.84 -47.25
C GLN A 233 52.85 92.38 -47.69
N GLN A 234 53.92 91.59 -47.61
CA GLN A 234 53.88 90.13 -47.81
C GLN A 234 54.14 89.30 -46.53
N LEU A 235 54.59 89.92 -45.43
CA LEU A 235 54.82 89.23 -44.15
C LEU A 235 53.58 89.17 -43.24
N ASN A 236 52.68 90.17 -43.27
CA ASN A 236 51.47 90.14 -42.43
C ASN A 236 50.37 89.21 -42.98
N LYS A 237 50.20 89.12 -44.31
CA LYS A 237 49.21 88.22 -44.94
C LYS A 237 49.61 86.74 -44.94
N THR A 238 50.89 86.43 -44.83
CA THR A 238 51.40 85.06 -44.68
C THR A 238 51.40 84.65 -43.20
N SER A 239 51.72 85.57 -42.29
CA SER A 239 51.63 85.34 -40.84
C SER A 239 50.18 85.13 -40.36
N GLU A 240 49.21 85.93 -40.80
CA GLU A 240 47.80 85.77 -40.41
C GLU A 240 47.18 84.46 -40.94
N LYS A 241 47.57 84.03 -42.15
CA LYS A 241 47.16 82.73 -42.70
C LYS A 241 47.80 81.57 -41.95
N CYS A 242 49.10 81.64 -41.65
CA CYS A 242 49.77 80.62 -40.84
C CYS A 242 49.18 80.52 -39.43
N VAL A 243 48.80 81.63 -38.79
CA VAL A 243 48.13 81.60 -37.48
C VAL A 243 46.72 81.01 -37.59
N GLY A 244 45.93 81.40 -38.61
CA GLY A 244 44.60 80.82 -38.84
C GLY A 244 44.64 79.31 -39.15
N ASP A 245 45.61 78.86 -39.94
CA ASP A 245 45.81 77.45 -40.26
C ASP A 245 46.28 76.65 -39.03
N LEU A 246 47.13 77.23 -38.17
CA LEU A 246 47.52 76.63 -36.89
C LEU A 246 46.36 76.59 -35.89
N GLU A 247 45.52 77.63 -35.82
CA GLU A 247 44.32 77.69 -34.99
C GLU A 247 43.28 76.65 -35.45
N ASN A 248 43.07 76.52 -36.77
CA ASN A 248 42.20 75.51 -37.36
C ASN A 248 42.74 74.09 -37.18
N ALA A 249 44.06 73.89 -37.31
CA ALA A 249 44.72 72.62 -37.02
C ALA A 249 44.60 72.26 -35.53
N ARG A 250 44.71 73.24 -34.63
CA ARG A 250 44.52 73.05 -33.18
C ARG A 250 43.07 72.70 -32.84
N GLN A 251 42.10 73.45 -33.34
CA GLN A 251 40.68 73.15 -33.13
C GLN A 251 40.27 71.81 -33.72
N SER A 252 40.85 71.40 -34.86
CA SER A 252 40.60 70.07 -35.42
C SER A 252 41.28 68.96 -34.62
N ALA A 253 42.48 69.18 -34.08
CA ALA A 253 43.14 68.28 -33.13
C ALA A 253 42.35 68.13 -31.82
N ASP A 254 41.81 69.22 -31.26
CA ASP A 254 40.97 69.20 -30.06
C ASP A 254 39.66 68.46 -30.31
N ARG A 255 39.00 68.68 -31.46
CA ARG A 255 37.81 67.91 -31.88
C ARG A 255 38.14 66.43 -32.05
N ASN A 256 39.28 66.09 -32.64
CA ASN A 256 39.71 64.72 -32.82
C ASN A 256 40.02 64.04 -31.46
N SER A 257 40.65 64.75 -30.53
CA SER A 257 40.88 64.27 -29.15
C SER A 257 39.57 63.99 -28.42
N ASN A 258 38.57 64.88 -28.55
CA ASN A 258 37.25 64.68 -27.95
C ASN A 258 36.50 63.49 -28.58
N LEU A 259 36.57 63.32 -29.90
CA LEU A 259 35.99 62.17 -30.60
C LEU A 259 36.65 60.85 -30.17
N VAL A 260 37.98 60.84 -30.03
CA VAL A 260 38.73 59.68 -29.53
C VAL A 260 38.35 59.38 -28.07
N GLY A 261 38.20 60.41 -27.22
CA GLY A 261 37.71 60.27 -25.85
C GLY A 261 36.33 59.62 -25.78
N ALA A 262 35.37 60.15 -26.54
CA ALA A 262 34.01 59.61 -26.62
C ALA A 262 33.99 58.15 -27.12
N ALA A 263 34.75 57.83 -28.17
CA ALA A 263 34.88 56.46 -28.66
C ALA A 263 35.51 55.52 -27.63
N HIS A 264 36.45 56.02 -26.81
CA HIS A 264 37.07 55.23 -25.75
C HIS A 264 36.10 54.96 -24.59
N GLU A 265 35.30 55.95 -24.21
CA GLU A 265 34.25 55.80 -23.20
C GLU A 265 33.16 54.81 -23.65
N GLU A 266 32.71 54.88 -24.91
CA GLU A 266 31.76 53.92 -25.48
C GLU A 266 32.34 52.49 -25.52
N LEU A 267 33.62 52.35 -25.88
CA LEU A 267 34.32 51.06 -25.82
C LEU A 267 34.44 50.52 -24.39
N GLN A 268 34.71 51.37 -23.40
CA GLN A 268 34.73 50.95 -22.00
C GLN A 268 33.34 50.53 -21.51
N GLN A 269 32.29 51.27 -21.85
CA GLN A 269 30.92 50.91 -21.50
C GLN A 269 30.48 49.60 -22.13
N THR A 270 30.79 49.37 -23.42
CA THR A 270 30.47 48.10 -24.09
C THR A 270 31.27 46.94 -23.49
N ARG A 271 32.53 47.17 -23.11
CA ARG A 271 33.35 46.17 -22.42
C ARG A 271 32.77 45.77 -21.05
N ILE A 272 32.38 46.74 -20.22
CA ILE A 272 31.73 46.46 -18.93
C ILE A 272 30.40 45.71 -19.14
N ARG A 273 29.64 46.09 -20.18
CA ARG A 273 28.38 45.41 -20.52
C ARG A 273 28.62 43.96 -20.96
N MET A 274 29.65 43.72 -21.78
CA MET A 274 30.07 42.38 -22.16
C MET A 274 30.52 41.56 -20.95
N GLU A 275 31.36 42.10 -20.06
CA GLU A 275 31.80 41.42 -18.85
C GLU A 275 30.63 41.07 -17.91
N SER A 276 29.66 41.99 -17.76
CA SER A 276 28.42 41.73 -17.00
C SER A 276 27.57 40.63 -17.64
N LEU A 277 27.37 40.67 -18.96
CA LEU A 277 26.61 39.65 -19.69
C LEU A 277 27.33 38.29 -19.65
N SER A 278 28.66 38.26 -19.79
CA SER A 278 29.47 37.05 -19.62
C SER A 278 29.36 36.49 -18.20
N GLY A 279 29.32 37.35 -17.18
CA GLY A 279 29.08 36.94 -15.80
C GLY A 279 27.69 36.33 -15.58
N GLN A 280 26.66 36.92 -16.22
CA GLN A 280 25.29 36.37 -16.20
C GLN A 280 25.22 35.02 -16.92
N LEU A 281 25.84 34.89 -18.10
CA LEU A 281 25.93 33.63 -18.83
C LEU A 281 26.63 32.54 -18.00
N SER A 282 27.73 32.87 -17.33
CA SER A 282 28.42 31.91 -16.45
C SER A 282 27.55 31.48 -15.27
N LYS A 283 26.80 32.40 -14.65
CA LYS A 283 25.86 32.08 -13.56
C LYS A 283 24.74 31.17 -14.05
N LEU A 284 24.11 31.51 -15.18
CA LEU A 284 23.06 30.69 -15.79
C LEU A 284 23.58 29.31 -16.20
N GLN A 285 24.78 29.22 -16.76
CA GLN A 285 25.41 27.96 -17.12
C GLN A 285 25.68 27.07 -15.88
N LYS A 286 26.17 27.66 -14.78
CA LYS A 286 26.32 26.94 -13.51
C LYS A 286 24.98 26.46 -12.95
N GLN A 287 23.96 27.32 -12.98
CA GLN A 287 22.62 26.95 -12.54
C GLN A 287 22.02 25.82 -13.39
N LEU A 288 22.20 25.88 -14.72
CA LEU A 288 21.78 24.82 -15.63
C LEU A 288 22.47 23.50 -15.28
N SER A 289 23.80 23.49 -15.17
CA SER A 289 24.55 22.27 -14.82
C SER A 289 24.16 21.69 -13.45
N ALA A 290 23.87 22.54 -12.46
CA ALA A 290 23.42 22.11 -11.15
C ALA A 290 21.99 21.55 -11.19
N SER A 291 21.11 22.13 -12.01
CA SER A 291 19.75 21.62 -12.21
C SER A 291 19.77 20.27 -12.93
N GLU A 292 20.62 20.10 -13.94
CA GLU A 292 20.81 18.83 -14.65
C GLU A 292 21.41 17.73 -13.76
N ALA A 293 22.35 18.08 -12.87
CA ALA A 293 22.89 17.13 -11.90
C ALA A 293 21.79 16.63 -10.95
N LYS A 294 20.95 17.54 -10.44
CA LYS A 294 19.80 17.18 -9.60
C LYS A 294 18.79 16.31 -10.33
N THR A 295 18.49 16.59 -11.60
CA THR A 295 17.57 15.73 -12.37
C THR A 295 18.15 14.33 -12.55
N ARG A 296 19.45 14.20 -12.87
CA ARG A 296 20.13 12.90 -12.96
C ARG A 296 20.10 12.14 -11.63
N GLU A 297 20.39 12.80 -10.51
CA GLU A 297 20.34 12.17 -9.18
C GLU A 297 18.92 11.67 -8.83
N LEU A 298 17.88 12.45 -9.12
CA LEU A 298 16.48 12.05 -8.91
C LEU A 298 16.07 10.90 -9.83
N GLU A 299 16.49 10.91 -11.09
CA GLU A 299 16.27 9.81 -12.04
C GLU A 299 16.93 8.52 -11.53
N GLU A 300 18.18 8.57 -11.08
CA GLU A 300 18.87 7.43 -10.50
C GLU A 300 18.25 6.95 -9.18
N ALA A 301 17.75 7.85 -8.33
CA ALA A 301 17.03 7.46 -7.12
C ALA A 301 15.75 6.70 -7.47
N LEU A 302 15.02 7.18 -8.48
CA LEU A 302 13.77 6.58 -8.92
C LEU A 302 13.99 5.24 -9.62
N THR A 303 15.09 5.06 -10.36
CA THR A 303 15.47 3.74 -10.90
C THR A 303 15.82 2.76 -9.78
N ARG A 304 16.58 3.19 -8.76
CA ARG A 304 16.89 2.36 -7.58
C ARG A 304 15.63 1.93 -6.83
N GLU A 305 14.66 2.83 -6.63
CA GLU A 305 13.38 2.48 -6.01
C GLU A 305 12.58 1.49 -6.85
N ARG A 306 12.51 1.70 -8.17
CA ARG A 306 11.85 0.74 -9.09
C ARG A 306 12.51 -0.64 -9.02
N ASP A 307 13.84 -0.72 -8.96
CA ASP A 307 14.57 -1.99 -8.83
C ASP A 307 14.30 -2.67 -7.49
N LEU A 308 14.25 -1.90 -6.40
CA LEU A 308 13.93 -2.44 -5.08
C LEU A 308 12.49 -2.98 -5.02
N MET A 309 11.53 -2.26 -5.60
CA MET A 309 10.15 -2.71 -5.69
C MET A 309 10.00 -3.95 -6.59
N ARG A 310 10.72 -4.00 -7.72
CA ARG A 310 10.77 -5.18 -8.60
C ARG A 310 11.28 -6.41 -7.85
N ARG A 311 12.41 -6.31 -7.16
CA ARG A 311 12.96 -7.43 -6.36
C ARG A 311 11.99 -7.90 -5.29
N ARG A 312 11.33 -6.96 -4.60
CA ARG A 312 10.32 -7.29 -3.59
C ARG A 312 9.10 -8.01 -4.18
N LEU A 313 8.66 -7.62 -5.37
CA LEU A 313 7.60 -8.34 -6.09
C LEU A 313 8.06 -9.75 -6.47
N GLU A 314 9.26 -9.90 -7.02
CA GLU A 314 9.80 -11.22 -7.35
C GLU A 314 9.91 -12.14 -6.13
N ASP A 315 10.32 -11.63 -4.96
CA ASP A 315 10.35 -12.41 -3.72
C ASP A 315 8.94 -12.85 -3.30
N LYS A 316 7.93 -11.99 -3.48
CA LYS A 316 6.54 -12.35 -3.21
C LYS A 316 5.97 -13.34 -4.21
N ASP A 317 6.35 -13.24 -5.48
CA ASP A 317 5.99 -14.24 -6.48
C ASP A 317 6.64 -15.59 -6.15
N ARG A 318 7.91 -15.60 -5.70
CA ARG A 318 8.59 -16.81 -5.20
C ARG A 318 7.84 -17.42 -4.01
N ASP A 319 7.52 -16.62 -2.98
CA ASP A 319 6.73 -17.06 -1.82
C ASP A 319 5.39 -17.69 -2.26
N ILE A 320 4.68 -17.06 -3.20
CA ILE A 320 3.40 -17.56 -3.74
C ILE A 320 3.60 -18.88 -4.47
N THR A 321 4.63 -19.00 -5.33
CA THR A 321 4.92 -20.25 -6.03
C THR A 321 5.28 -21.38 -5.07
N GLU A 322 6.02 -21.09 -4.00
CA GLU A 322 6.39 -22.08 -2.99
C GLU A 322 5.17 -22.55 -2.20
N ILE A 323 4.29 -21.64 -1.77
CA ILE A 323 3.06 -21.99 -1.06
C ILE A 323 2.13 -22.81 -1.97
N ARG A 324 1.99 -22.43 -3.24
CA ARG A 324 1.21 -23.20 -4.23
C ARG A 324 1.77 -24.61 -4.42
N ALA A 325 3.09 -24.75 -4.49
CA ALA A 325 3.73 -26.07 -4.60
C ALA A 325 3.49 -26.93 -3.37
N ARG A 326 3.62 -26.38 -2.16
CA ARG A 326 3.31 -27.08 -0.90
C ARG A 326 1.85 -27.49 -0.83
N MET A 327 0.94 -26.61 -1.24
CA MET A 327 -0.49 -26.91 -1.28
C MET A 327 -0.80 -28.04 -2.27
N GLN A 328 -0.14 -28.05 -3.44
CA GLN A 328 -0.29 -29.13 -4.42
C GLN A 328 0.24 -30.46 -3.86
N GLN A 329 1.41 -30.46 -3.22
CA GLN A 329 1.95 -31.65 -2.57
C GLN A 329 1.00 -32.23 -1.53
N GLN A 330 0.38 -31.37 -0.70
CA GLN A 330 -0.62 -31.83 0.27
C GLN A 330 -1.85 -32.45 -0.42
N LEU A 331 -2.33 -31.87 -1.51
CA LEU A 331 -3.44 -32.44 -2.28
C LEU A 331 -3.08 -33.80 -2.87
N ASP A 332 -1.87 -33.96 -3.38
CA ASP A 332 -1.37 -35.22 -3.93
C ASP A 332 -1.25 -36.29 -2.83
N GLU A 333 -0.70 -35.93 -1.65
CA GLU A 333 -0.64 -36.81 -0.47
C GLU A 333 -2.04 -37.24 0.01
N TYR A 334 -3.01 -36.31 0.03
CA TYR A 334 -4.40 -36.65 0.38
C TYR A 334 -5.05 -37.58 -0.64
N GLN A 335 -4.74 -37.42 -1.92
CA GLN A 335 -5.24 -38.30 -2.97
C GLN A 335 -4.64 -39.71 -2.84
N GLU A 336 -3.34 -39.83 -2.60
CA GLU A 336 -2.69 -41.12 -2.35
C GLU A 336 -3.28 -41.81 -1.10
N LEU A 337 -3.51 -41.07 -0.03
CA LEU A 337 -4.14 -41.61 1.18
C LEU A 337 -5.58 -42.06 0.93
N LEU A 338 -6.33 -41.32 0.11
CA LEU A 338 -7.68 -41.72 -0.31
C LEU A 338 -7.63 -43.02 -1.12
N ASP A 339 -6.68 -43.15 -2.06
CA ASP A 339 -6.50 -44.35 -2.87
C ASP A 339 -6.15 -45.58 -2.01
N ILE A 340 -5.25 -45.42 -1.03
CA ILE A 340 -4.94 -46.47 -0.04
C ILE A 340 -6.18 -46.85 0.76
N LYS A 341 -6.97 -45.86 1.21
CA LYS A 341 -8.20 -46.12 1.95
C LYS A 341 -9.21 -46.90 1.12
N LEU A 342 -9.36 -46.57 -0.16
CA LEU A 342 -10.24 -47.30 -1.09
C LEU A 342 -9.75 -48.74 -1.29
N ALA A 343 -8.44 -48.97 -1.42
CA ALA A 343 -7.87 -50.31 -1.49
C ALA A 343 -8.15 -51.13 -0.22
N LEU A 344 -7.93 -50.54 0.96
CA LEU A 344 -8.23 -51.17 2.25
C LEU A 344 -9.72 -51.49 2.41
N ASP A 345 -10.61 -50.60 1.99
CA ASP A 345 -12.06 -50.88 2.01
C ASP A 345 -12.43 -52.07 1.11
N MET A 346 -11.79 -52.18 -0.05
CA MET A 346 -11.96 -53.33 -0.95
C MET A 346 -11.44 -54.63 -0.31
N GLU A 347 -10.29 -54.60 0.35
CA GLU A 347 -9.74 -55.74 1.10
C GLU A 347 -10.66 -56.16 2.23
N ILE A 348 -11.13 -55.21 3.06
CA ILE A 348 -12.09 -55.47 4.14
C ILE A 348 -13.38 -56.06 3.57
N HIS A 349 -13.87 -55.55 2.44
CA HIS A 349 -15.05 -56.10 1.79
C HIS A 349 -14.84 -57.54 1.30
N ALA A 350 -13.66 -57.83 0.73
CA ALA A 350 -13.30 -59.18 0.31
C ALA A 350 -13.19 -60.13 1.51
N TYR A 351 -12.54 -59.70 2.61
CA TYR A 351 -12.46 -60.47 3.84
C TYR A 351 -13.84 -60.72 4.45
N ARG A 352 -14.73 -59.73 4.49
CA ARG A 352 -16.12 -59.91 4.96
C ARG A 352 -16.86 -60.96 4.14
N LYS A 353 -16.79 -60.90 2.81
CA LYS A 353 -17.41 -61.90 1.93
C LYS A 353 -16.86 -63.31 2.14
N LEU A 354 -15.55 -63.43 2.36
CA LEU A 354 -14.94 -64.74 2.62
C LEU A 354 -15.37 -65.29 3.99
N LEU A 355 -15.43 -64.44 5.02
CA LEU A 355 -15.96 -64.81 6.33
C LEU A 355 -17.43 -65.20 6.26
N GLU A 356 -18.28 -64.43 5.57
CA GLU A 356 -19.69 -64.77 5.35
C GLU A 356 -19.84 -66.14 4.67
N GLY A 357 -18.99 -66.44 3.67
CA GLY A 357 -18.97 -67.76 3.02
C GLY A 357 -18.49 -68.90 3.93
N GLU A 358 -17.53 -68.65 4.83
CA GLU A 358 -17.11 -69.62 5.84
C GLU A 358 -18.18 -69.82 6.94
N GLU A 359 -18.85 -68.75 7.38
CA GLU A 359 -19.94 -68.80 8.35
C GLU A 359 -21.13 -69.62 7.81
N GLU A 360 -21.47 -69.46 6.53
CA GLU A 360 -22.46 -70.29 5.83
C GLU A 360 -22.05 -71.77 5.75
N ARG A 361 -20.78 -72.06 5.45
CA ARG A 361 -20.23 -73.44 5.41
C ARG A 361 -20.21 -74.11 6.78
N LEU A 362 -19.83 -73.36 7.81
CA LEU A 362 -19.72 -73.83 9.19
C LEU A 362 -21.07 -73.83 9.93
N ARG A 363 -22.16 -73.39 9.27
CA ARG A 363 -23.50 -73.25 9.87
C ARG A 363 -23.48 -72.40 11.15
N LEU A 364 -22.55 -71.44 11.22
CA LEU A 364 -22.54 -70.40 12.23
C LEU A 364 -23.60 -69.38 11.80
N SER A 365 -24.87 -69.71 12.09
CA SER A 365 -26.01 -68.83 11.83
C SER A 365 -25.70 -67.40 12.30
N PRO A 366 -25.98 -66.35 11.51
CA PRO A 366 -25.94 -65.00 12.03
C PRO A 366 -27.05 -64.87 13.07
N SER A 367 -26.64 -64.52 14.30
CA SER A 367 -27.53 -63.94 15.32
C SER A 367 -28.25 -62.70 14.73
N PRO A 368 -29.46 -62.33 15.21
CA PRO A 368 -30.28 -61.29 14.60
C PRO A 368 -29.58 -59.92 14.59
N PRO A 369 -29.97 -59.00 13.69
CA PRO A 369 -29.31 -57.70 13.56
C PRO A 369 -29.43 -56.87 14.86
N PRO A 370 -28.46 -55.98 15.14
CA PRO A 370 -28.45 -55.20 16.35
C PRO A 370 -29.68 -54.30 16.44
N THR A 371 -30.32 -54.34 17.60
CA THR A 371 -31.37 -53.41 18.02
C THR A 371 -30.87 -51.98 17.85
N LYS A 372 -31.66 -51.16 17.13
CA LYS A 372 -31.44 -49.72 17.03
C LYS A 372 -31.56 -49.12 18.44
N VAL A 373 -30.44 -48.87 19.10
CA VAL A 373 -30.37 -48.06 20.30
C VAL A 373 -30.51 -46.60 19.86
N THR A 374 -31.72 -46.06 20.05
CA THR A 374 -32.00 -44.62 19.93
C THR A 374 -31.30 -43.91 21.08
N VAL A 375 -30.08 -43.41 20.85
CA VAL A 375 -29.44 -42.46 21.76
C VAL A 375 -29.96 -41.07 21.43
N SER A 376 -30.83 -40.55 22.30
CA SER A 376 -31.16 -39.13 22.34
C SER A 376 -29.90 -38.31 22.55
N ARG A 377 -29.50 -37.53 21.55
CA ARG A 377 -28.49 -36.48 21.69
C ARG A 377 -29.18 -35.14 21.45
N THR A 378 -29.21 -34.35 22.51
CA THR A 378 -29.58 -32.94 22.51
C THR A 378 -28.61 -32.12 21.66
N SER A 379 -29.16 -31.08 21.01
CA SER A 379 -28.51 -29.82 20.59
C SER A 379 -27.32 -29.89 19.62
N ALA A 380 -27.46 -29.37 18.40
CA ALA A 380 -27.26 -27.96 18.09
C ALA A 380 -27.37 -27.69 16.58
N SER A 381 -27.91 -26.53 16.25
CA SER A 381 -28.14 -25.96 14.92
C SER A 381 -26.88 -25.90 14.05
N GLY A 382 -27.02 -26.29 12.77
CA GLY A 382 -26.00 -26.10 11.74
C GLY A 382 -26.64 -26.25 10.35
N HIS A 383 -27.18 -25.15 9.82
CA HIS A 383 -27.75 -25.06 8.48
C HIS A 383 -26.68 -25.37 7.41
N SER A 384 -26.93 -26.36 6.55
CA SER A 384 -26.23 -26.55 5.28
C SER A 384 -27.27 -26.93 4.24
N GLN A 385 -27.74 -25.94 3.48
CA GLN A 385 -28.60 -26.14 2.31
C GLN A 385 -27.72 -26.53 1.12
N THR A 386 -27.79 -27.80 0.73
CA THR A 386 -27.46 -28.26 -0.61
C THR A 386 -28.72 -28.13 -1.46
N THR A 387 -28.76 -27.17 -2.39
CA THR A 387 -29.86 -27.04 -3.37
C THR A 387 -29.67 -28.08 -4.48
N ARG A 388 -30.65 -28.99 -4.57
CA ARG A 388 -30.84 -29.95 -5.66
C ARG A 388 -31.17 -29.23 -6.97
N VAL A 389 -30.46 -29.58 -8.03
CA VAL A 389 -30.81 -29.28 -9.43
C VAL A 389 -31.96 -30.21 -9.86
N ARG A 390 -33.07 -29.62 -10.31
CA ARG A 390 -34.19 -30.32 -10.96
C ARG A 390 -34.03 -30.18 -12.48
N ASN A 391 -33.80 -31.31 -13.15
CA ASN A 391 -34.01 -31.44 -14.59
C ASN A 391 -35.52 -31.54 -14.87
N SER A 392 -36.03 -30.68 -15.74
CA SER A 392 -37.31 -30.91 -16.44
C SER A 392 -37.15 -30.58 -17.91
N SER A 393 -37.20 -31.64 -18.72
CA SER A 393 -37.39 -31.65 -20.16
C SER A 393 -38.74 -31.08 -20.56
N GLY A 394 -38.77 -30.20 -21.57
CA GLY A 394 -39.99 -29.76 -22.23
C GLY A 394 -39.67 -28.99 -23.50
N MET A 395 -39.90 -29.62 -24.65
CA MET A 395 -39.71 -29.06 -25.99
C MET A 395 -40.76 -27.99 -26.32
N SER A 396 -40.37 -26.91 -27.00
CA SER A 396 -41.14 -26.39 -28.14
C SER A 396 -40.26 -25.52 -29.05
N VAL A 397 -40.72 -25.35 -30.29
CA VAL A 397 -39.94 -25.19 -31.52
C VAL A 397 -40.15 -23.80 -32.13
N SER A 398 -39.10 -23.31 -32.81
CA SER A 398 -39.08 -22.25 -33.84
C SER A 398 -39.10 -20.77 -33.43
N LYS A 399 -37.97 -20.06 -33.59
CA LYS A 399 -37.77 -19.13 -34.73
C LYS A 399 -36.29 -18.75 -34.93
N LYS A 400 -35.94 -18.65 -36.20
CA LYS A 400 -34.64 -18.41 -36.84
C LYS A 400 -34.18 -16.95 -36.72
N ARG A 401 -32.94 -16.67 -36.31
CA ARG A 401 -32.01 -15.69 -36.98
C ARG A 401 -30.62 -15.58 -36.31
N ARG A 402 -29.63 -15.69 -37.21
CA ARG A 402 -28.20 -15.36 -37.26
C ARG A 402 -27.52 -14.46 -36.20
N LEU A 403 -26.32 -14.95 -35.86
CA LEU A 403 -24.97 -14.33 -35.83
C LEU A 403 -24.57 -13.37 -34.70
N HIS A 404 -23.63 -13.89 -33.89
CA HIS A 404 -22.49 -13.22 -33.23
C HIS A 404 -22.80 -11.94 -32.46
N ASP A 405 -22.93 -12.07 -31.14
CA ASP A 405 -22.39 -11.06 -30.24
C ASP A 405 -21.84 -11.71 -28.97
N ASN A 406 -20.79 -11.11 -28.44
CA ASN A 406 -19.88 -11.65 -27.45
C ASN A 406 -20.26 -11.11 -26.06
N ASP A 407 -21.30 -11.68 -25.45
CA ASP A 407 -21.75 -11.23 -24.12
C ASP A 407 -21.00 -11.99 -23.02
N SER A 408 -20.08 -11.27 -22.38
CA SER A 408 -19.44 -11.67 -21.13
C SER A 408 -20.45 -11.51 -20.00
N GLU A 409 -20.98 -12.62 -19.49
CA GLU A 409 -21.79 -12.62 -18.27
C GLU A 409 -20.92 -12.22 -17.07
N THR A 410 -20.95 -10.93 -16.69
CA THR A 410 -20.36 -10.46 -15.44
C THR A 410 -21.25 -10.86 -14.27
N SER A 411 -20.88 -11.93 -13.56
CA SER A 411 -21.50 -12.32 -12.30
C SER A 411 -21.00 -11.42 -11.16
N SER A 412 -21.91 -10.68 -10.53
CA SER A 412 -21.62 -9.91 -9.32
C SER A 412 -21.82 -10.79 -8.08
N GLN A 413 -20.74 -11.08 -7.35
CA GLN A 413 -20.80 -11.66 -6.00
C GLN A 413 -20.51 -10.56 -4.97
N ALA A 414 -21.53 -10.17 -4.22
CA ALA A 414 -21.38 -9.32 -3.04
C ALA A 414 -21.28 -10.22 -1.79
N SER A 415 -20.18 -10.11 -1.05
CA SER A 415 -20.02 -10.69 0.28
C SER A 415 -19.52 -9.62 1.24
N ALA A 416 -20.14 -9.51 2.41
CA ALA A 416 -19.80 -8.52 3.42
C ALA A 416 -19.59 -9.20 4.77
N SER A 417 -18.48 -8.89 5.42
CA SER A 417 -18.20 -9.27 6.81
C SER A 417 -18.25 -7.99 7.64
N GLY A 418 -19.45 -7.59 8.08
CA GLY A 418 -19.64 -6.35 8.82
C GLY A 418 -21.10 -5.91 8.93
N ARG A 419 -21.31 -4.75 9.58
CA ARG A 419 -22.64 -4.18 9.88
C ARG A 419 -23.29 -3.42 8.71
N ILE A 420 -22.60 -3.32 7.58
CA ILE A 420 -23.05 -2.64 6.35
C ILE A 420 -23.02 -3.67 5.21
N THR A 421 -24.12 -3.79 4.47
CA THR A 421 -24.27 -4.67 3.30
C THR A 421 -24.45 -3.85 2.03
N VAL A 422 -23.97 -4.38 0.90
CA VAL A 422 -24.18 -3.78 -0.43
C VAL A 422 -25.42 -4.43 -1.04
N ASP A 423 -26.47 -3.65 -1.24
CA ASP A 423 -27.75 -4.19 -1.74
C ASP A 423 -27.83 -4.17 -3.26
N GLU A 424 -27.35 -3.09 -3.90
CA GLU A 424 -27.38 -2.92 -5.35
C GLU A 424 -26.13 -2.18 -5.84
N VAL A 425 -25.55 -2.68 -6.93
CA VAL A 425 -24.45 -2.04 -7.66
C VAL A 425 -24.93 -1.85 -9.09
N ASP A 426 -24.92 -0.60 -9.58
CA ASP A 426 -25.19 -0.31 -10.99
C ASP A 426 -24.05 -0.92 -11.84
N LEU A 427 -24.39 -1.73 -12.85
CA LEU A 427 -23.41 -2.39 -13.73
C LEU A 427 -22.63 -1.37 -14.58
N GLU A 428 -23.15 -0.14 -14.70
CA GLU A 428 -22.48 0.99 -15.36
C GLU A 428 -21.65 1.86 -14.38
N GLY A 429 -21.58 1.49 -13.09
CA GLY A 429 -20.68 2.12 -12.11
C GLY A 429 -21.08 3.51 -11.62
N ARG A 430 -22.32 3.94 -11.85
CA ARG A 430 -22.78 5.30 -11.47
C ARG A 430 -23.09 5.44 -9.99
N TYR A 431 -23.60 4.39 -9.34
CA TYR A 431 -23.88 4.42 -7.90
C TYR A 431 -23.78 3.04 -7.25
N ILE A 432 -23.63 3.05 -5.92
CA ILE A 432 -23.66 1.86 -5.05
C ILE A 432 -24.62 2.16 -3.90
N ARG A 433 -25.60 1.28 -3.65
CA ARG A 433 -26.51 1.41 -2.51
C ARG A 433 -26.05 0.54 -1.34
N LEU A 434 -25.69 1.19 -0.23
CA LEU A 434 -25.28 0.55 1.02
C LEU A 434 -26.43 0.56 2.03
N SER A 435 -26.75 -0.60 2.62
CA SER A 435 -27.73 -0.74 3.69
C SER A 435 -27.04 -1.07 5.02
N ASN A 436 -27.39 -0.33 6.08
CA ASN A 436 -26.91 -0.60 7.44
C ASN A 436 -27.97 -1.40 8.20
N LYS A 437 -27.60 -2.57 8.72
CA LYS A 437 -28.53 -3.46 9.44
C LYS A 437 -28.73 -3.09 10.91
N ALA A 438 -28.27 -1.91 11.35
CA ALA A 438 -28.35 -1.50 12.76
C ALA A 438 -29.70 -0.90 13.20
N ASP A 439 -30.63 -0.67 12.28
CA ASP A 439 -31.84 0.12 12.57
C ASP A 439 -33.06 -0.70 13.02
N GLU A 440 -32.95 -1.40 14.15
CA GLU A 440 -34.14 -1.64 15.01
C GLU A 440 -34.04 -0.97 16.38
N HIS A 441 -32.88 -0.51 16.83
CA HIS A 441 -32.76 0.15 18.12
C HIS A 441 -31.72 1.28 18.10
N LEU A 442 -32.13 2.46 17.65
CA LEU A 442 -31.72 3.79 18.17
C LEU A 442 -32.15 4.90 17.20
N LYS A 443 -33.43 5.29 17.26
CA LYS A 443 -33.84 6.63 16.83
C LYS A 443 -33.24 7.64 17.80
N GLN A 444 -32.04 8.14 17.53
CA GLN A 444 -31.61 9.42 18.07
C GLN A 444 -30.81 10.18 17.01
N THR A 445 -31.53 11.10 16.38
CA THR A 445 -31.07 12.05 15.38
C THR A 445 -29.88 12.87 15.87
N PHE A 446 -28.80 12.92 15.08
CA PHE A 446 -27.91 14.07 15.02
C PHE A 446 -27.39 14.27 13.59
N GLY A 447 -27.69 15.44 13.02
CA GLY A 447 -26.78 16.13 12.10
C GLY A 447 -26.86 15.81 10.60
N VAL A 448 -27.83 16.42 9.93
CA VAL A 448 -27.72 17.10 8.61
C VAL A 448 -26.66 16.58 7.64
N TRP A 449 -26.91 15.48 6.91
CA TRP A 449 -26.47 15.32 5.51
C TRP A 449 -27.45 14.37 4.79
N HIS A 450 -28.01 14.83 3.67
CA HIS A 450 -28.71 13.98 2.70
C HIS A 450 -27.92 14.06 1.41
N LEU A 451 -27.23 12.97 1.06
CA LEU A 451 -26.59 12.85 -0.25
C LEU A 451 -27.62 12.26 -1.20
N GLN A 452 -28.25 13.13 -1.98
CA GLN A 452 -29.04 12.76 -3.14
C GLN A 452 -28.13 12.86 -4.36
N LEU A 453 -27.83 11.72 -4.99
CA LEU A 453 -27.16 11.67 -6.28
C LEU A 453 -28.11 11.00 -7.27
N ILE A 454 -28.33 11.73 -8.37
CA ILE A 454 -29.09 11.37 -9.58
C ILE A 454 -28.40 10.20 -10.28
#